data_AF-A0A975WF82-F1
#
_entry.id   AF-A0A975WF82-F1
#
_cell.length_a   1.000
_cell.length_b   1.000
_cell.length_c   1.000
_cell.angle_alpha   90.00
_cell.angle_beta   90.00
_cell.angle_gamma   90.00
#
_symmetry.space_group_name_H-M   'P 1'
#
loop_
_entity.id
_entity.type
_entity.pdbx_description
1 polymer ?
#
loop_
_entity_poly.entity_id
_entity_poly.type
_entity_poly.pdbx_seq_one_letter_code
_entity_poly.pdbx_strand_id
1 'polypeptide(L)'
;MKPSPTPCCGSGWRCANQGHAAFGSVTLIEGANNDGVLRRILVDTAHVGRRLMIVDALAERDLTPLDIDYVLGTHAHWDHIQNVDLFTNATLLLHRDERFYAHQPRVDDWATPSWTGFIIEQLTIEEVGEGHVVIPGVTIMEMTGHSIGSIGALVDTDDGRVAVTSDALHFAWVAQAGENPLVFWDEAKAAQTVARVMDAADLVYPGHDMPFRMTKSGEIEYLARLKISISGIEPELTPLDKSLTMMPGRKTVCDCDTGTIRCADHKRIHEVIKRRYEAGETPLPSRDWEKIG
;
A
#
# COMPACT_ATOMS: atom_id res chain seq x y z
N MET A 1 -34.61 -16.59 14.24
CA MET A 1 -34.30 -17.69 15.20
C MET A 1 -33.44 -17.12 16.32
N LYS A 2 -33.69 -17.55 17.58
CA LYS A 2 -32.85 -17.23 18.75
C LYS A 2 -31.62 -18.18 18.80
N PRO A 3 -30.56 -17.81 19.54
CA PRO A 3 -29.17 -18.11 19.19
C PRO A 3 -28.61 -19.37 19.88
N SER A 4 -27.58 -19.96 19.26
CA SER A 4 -26.62 -20.83 19.93
C SER A 4 -25.20 -20.27 19.74
N PRO A 5 -24.28 -20.44 20.71
CA PRO A 5 -22.96 -19.84 20.67
C PRO A 5 -21.95 -20.79 20.00
N THR A 6 -21.50 -20.41 18.81
CA THR A 6 -20.30 -21.00 18.20
C THR A 6 -19.51 -19.86 17.54
N PRO A 7 -18.23 -19.64 17.89
CA PRO A 7 -17.39 -18.67 17.21
C PRO A 7 -16.84 -19.32 15.94
N CYS A 8 -17.54 -19.14 14.82
CA CYS A 8 -17.04 -19.53 13.49
C CYS A 8 -17.40 -18.43 12.49
N CYS A 9 -16.34 -17.91 11.84
CA CYS A 9 -16.27 -17.29 10.53
C CYS A 9 -17.58 -16.74 9.93
N GLY A 10 -17.66 -15.41 9.87
CA GLY A 10 -18.54 -14.68 8.94
C GLY A 10 -17.70 -13.93 7.91
N SER A 11 -17.95 -14.23 6.63
CA SER A 11 -17.65 -13.44 5.42
C SER A 11 -16.22 -12.96 5.16
N GLY A 12 -15.46 -13.75 4.41
CA GLY A 12 -15.14 -13.42 3.00
C GLY A 12 -14.18 -12.28 2.68
N TRP A 13 -13.48 -11.66 3.63
CA TRP A 13 -12.60 -10.53 3.29
C TRP A 13 -11.35 -10.51 4.15
N ARG A 14 -10.21 -10.73 3.51
CA ARG A 14 -8.82 -10.43 3.92
C ARG A 14 -7.96 -11.30 3.02
N CYS A 15 -6.99 -10.79 2.27
CA CYS A 15 -5.94 -11.65 1.71
C CYS A 15 -4.72 -11.70 2.62
N ALA A 16 -4.23 -10.56 3.12
CA ALA A 16 -3.24 -10.55 4.19
C ALA A 16 -3.56 -9.42 5.17
N ASN A 17 -3.56 -9.71 6.48
CA ASN A 17 -3.68 -8.69 7.53
C ASN A 17 -2.30 -8.23 8.04
N GLN A 18 -1.27 -8.36 7.20
CA GLN A 18 0.13 -8.20 7.59
C GLN A 18 0.73 -6.92 7.01
N GLY A 19 0.26 -5.75 7.48
CA GLY A 19 1.08 -4.54 7.45
C GLY A 19 2.21 -4.71 8.46
N HIS A 20 3.42 -4.98 7.99
CA HIS A 20 4.61 -4.86 8.83
C HIS A 20 5.09 -3.43 8.72
N ALA A 21 5.58 -2.83 9.81
CA ALA A 21 6.27 -1.55 9.74
C ALA A 21 7.30 -1.59 8.59
N ALA A 22 7.09 -0.75 7.57
CA ALA A 22 7.83 -0.66 6.30
C ALA A 22 7.39 -1.52 5.09
N PHE A 23 6.19 -2.14 5.07
CA PHE A 23 5.67 -2.84 3.90
C PHE A 23 4.18 -2.62 3.68
N GLY A 24 3.80 -2.31 2.43
CA GLY A 24 2.42 -2.08 2.00
C GLY A 24 1.49 -3.28 2.19
N SER A 25 0.21 -2.97 2.44
CA SER A 25 -0.89 -3.92 2.60
C SER A 25 -1.30 -4.49 1.25
N VAL A 26 -1.72 -5.77 1.23
CA VAL A 26 -2.30 -6.41 0.05
C VAL A 26 -3.73 -6.80 0.37
N THR A 27 -4.69 -6.25 -0.37
CA THR A 27 -6.12 -6.43 -0.11
C THR A 27 -6.77 -7.21 -1.25
N LEU A 28 -7.52 -8.27 -0.94
CA LEU A 28 -8.34 -8.99 -1.91
C LEU A 28 -9.79 -8.55 -1.77
N ILE A 29 -10.38 -8.18 -2.90
CA ILE A 29 -11.79 -7.85 -3.06
C ILE A 29 -12.41 -8.92 -3.96
N GLU A 30 -13.49 -9.55 -3.51
CA GLU A 30 -14.24 -10.55 -4.26
C GLU A 30 -15.68 -10.09 -4.51
N GLY A 31 -16.13 -10.07 -5.76
CA GLY A 31 -17.50 -9.64 -6.07
C GLY A 31 -17.98 -10.18 -7.41
N ALA A 32 -19.29 -10.28 -7.59
CA ALA A 32 -19.85 -10.72 -8.87
C ALA A 32 -19.87 -9.56 -9.87
N ASN A 33 -19.52 -9.82 -11.12
CA ASN A 33 -19.73 -8.88 -12.22
C ASN A 33 -21.23 -8.81 -12.63
N ASN A 34 -21.55 -8.00 -13.64
CA ASN A 34 -22.92 -7.84 -14.15
C ASN A 34 -23.58 -9.16 -14.61
N ASP A 35 -22.79 -10.17 -14.97
CA ASP A 35 -23.27 -11.48 -15.42
C ASP A 35 -23.37 -12.50 -14.26
N GLY A 36 -23.10 -12.08 -13.02
CA GLY A 36 -23.09 -12.96 -11.85
C GLY A 36 -21.83 -13.81 -11.71
N VAL A 37 -20.79 -13.56 -12.53
CA VAL A 37 -19.51 -14.27 -12.46
C VAL A 37 -18.64 -13.65 -11.37
N LEU A 38 -18.17 -14.47 -10.43
CA LEU A 38 -17.23 -14.05 -9.39
C LEU A 38 -15.93 -13.52 -10.00
N ARG A 39 -15.51 -12.34 -9.54
CA ARG A 39 -14.25 -11.69 -9.90
C ARG A 39 -13.43 -11.42 -8.66
N ARG A 40 -12.11 -11.50 -8.81
CA ARG A 40 -11.12 -11.28 -7.77
C ARG A 40 -10.19 -10.14 -8.16
N ILE A 41 -10.18 -9.11 -7.33
CA ILE A 41 -9.36 -7.91 -7.51
C ILE A 41 -8.36 -7.86 -6.37
N LEU A 42 -7.08 -7.92 -6.69
CA LEU A 42 -6.00 -7.74 -5.73
C LEU A 42 -5.51 -6.29 -5.77
N VAL A 43 -5.59 -5.58 -4.66
CA VAL A 43 -5.06 -4.22 -4.52
C VAL A 43 -3.64 -4.31 -3.99
N ASP A 44 -2.71 -3.82 -4.81
CA ASP A 44 -1.26 -3.93 -4.63
C ASP A 44 -0.74 -5.38 -4.52
N THR A 45 0.59 -5.52 -4.58
CA THR A 45 1.32 -6.79 -4.68
C THR A 45 2.57 -6.81 -3.79
N ALA A 46 2.74 -5.81 -2.92
CA ALA A 46 3.85 -5.67 -1.98
C ALA A 46 5.27 -5.65 -2.60
N HIS A 47 6.28 -5.47 -1.74
CA HIS A 47 7.70 -5.68 -2.05
C HIS A 47 8.03 -7.15 -2.38
N VAL A 48 9.04 -7.40 -3.23
CA VAL A 48 9.43 -8.75 -3.67
C VAL A 48 9.75 -9.72 -2.51
N GLY A 49 10.26 -9.21 -1.39
CA GLY A 49 10.52 -9.99 -0.18
C GLY A 49 9.26 -10.58 0.48
N ARG A 50 8.05 -10.17 0.08
CA ARG A 50 6.77 -10.66 0.59
C ARG A 50 6.10 -11.69 -0.34
N ARG A 51 6.76 -12.07 -1.43
CA ARG A 51 6.26 -13.02 -2.45
C ARG A 51 5.62 -14.27 -1.85
N LEU A 52 6.36 -14.98 -1.00
CA LEU A 52 5.86 -16.22 -0.38
C LEU A 52 4.65 -15.96 0.51
N MET A 53 4.63 -14.84 1.25
CA MET A 53 3.51 -14.52 2.13
C MET A 53 2.22 -14.26 1.35
N ILE A 54 2.31 -13.65 0.16
CA ILE A 54 1.16 -13.45 -0.71
C ILE A 54 0.67 -14.79 -1.26
N VAL A 55 1.59 -15.64 -1.72
CA VAL A 55 1.24 -16.97 -2.24
C VAL A 55 0.61 -17.84 -1.15
N ASP A 56 1.18 -17.86 0.06
CA ASP A 56 0.64 -18.61 1.20
C ASP A 56 -0.74 -18.07 1.61
N ALA A 57 -0.91 -16.74 1.64
CA ALA A 57 -2.18 -16.10 1.92
C ALA A 57 -3.28 -16.47 0.90
N LEU A 58 -2.94 -16.54 -0.39
CA LEU A 58 -3.87 -17.02 -1.43
C LEU A 58 -4.17 -18.51 -1.24
N ALA A 59 -3.15 -19.33 -0.95
CA ALA A 59 -3.31 -20.77 -0.75
C ALA A 59 -4.18 -21.11 0.47
N GLU A 60 -4.13 -20.32 1.54
CA GLU A 60 -5.04 -20.43 2.70
C GLU A 60 -6.52 -20.25 2.33
N ARG A 61 -6.82 -19.72 1.13
CA ARG A 61 -8.16 -19.52 0.58
C ARG A 61 -8.46 -20.43 -0.62
N ASP A 62 -7.62 -21.45 -0.82
CA ASP A 62 -7.69 -22.35 -1.98
C ASP A 62 -7.52 -21.60 -3.32
N LEU A 63 -6.75 -20.51 -3.33
CA LEU A 63 -6.44 -19.70 -4.51
C LEU A 63 -4.96 -19.78 -4.87
N THR A 64 -4.69 -19.54 -6.15
CA THR A 64 -3.36 -19.31 -6.73
C THR A 64 -3.29 -17.91 -7.33
N PRO A 65 -2.09 -17.37 -7.63
CA PRO A 65 -1.98 -16.10 -8.34
C PRO A 65 -2.71 -16.07 -9.70
N LEU A 66 -2.95 -17.22 -10.33
CA LEU A 66 -3.66 -17.32 -11.60
C LEU A 66 -5.19 -17.14 -11.46
N ASP A 67 -5.72 -17.26 -10.25
CA ASP A 67 -7.15 -17.08 -9.95
C ASP A 67 -7.56 -15.60 -9.76
N ILE A 68 -6.59 -14.69 -9.87
CA ILE A 68 -6.81 -13.24 -9.79
C ILE A 68 -7.15 -12.70 -11.18
N ASP A 69 -8.29 -12.01 -11.29
CA ASP A 69 -8.75 -11.41 -12.55
C ASP A 69 -8.14 -10.03 -12.78
N TYR A 70 -7.99 -9.25 -11.71
CA TYR A 70 -7.50 -7.88 -11.77
C TYR A 70 -6.47 -7.62 -10.67
N VAL A 71 -5.42 -6.88 -11.01
CA VAL A 71 -4.55 -6.24 -10.03
C VAL A 71 -4.80 -4.74 -10.12
N LEU A 72 -5.24 -4.11 -9.03
CA LEU A 72 -5.27 -2.66 -8.91
C LEU A 72 -3.91 -2.20 -8.40
N GLY A 73 -3.08 -1.69 -9.31
CA GLY A 73 -1.82 -1.03 -8.94
C GLY A 73 -2.13 0.39 -8.48
N THR A 74 -2.12 0.63 -7.17
CA THR A 74 -2.48 1.94 -6.63
C THR A 74 -1.49 3.02 -7.04
N HIS A 75 -0.19 2.66 -7.01
CA HIS A 75 0.92 3.47 -7.50
C HIS A 75 2.17 2.61 -7.73
N ALA A 76 3.22 3.18 -8.30
CA ALA A 76 4.40 2.46 -8.83
C ALA A 76 5.55 2.28 -7.83
N HIS A 77 5.30 2.44 -6.53
CA HIS A 77 6.34 2.28 -5.50
C HIS A 77 6.72 0.81 -5.27
N TRP A 78 7.98 0.60 -4.86
CA TRP A 78 8.58 -0.72 -4.68
C TRP A 78 7.84 -1.61 -3.68
N ASP A 79 7.25 -1.02 -2.66
CA ASP A 79 6.54 -1.73 -1.60
C ASP A 79 5.10 -2.07 -1.95
N HIS A 80 4.64 -1.73 -3.16
CA HIS A 80 3.28 -1.98 -3.63
C HIS A 80 3.21 -2.74 -4.96
N ILE A 81 4.18 -2.63 -5.86
CA ILE A 81 4.04 -3.17 -7.23
C ILE A 81 4.99 -4.33 -7.58
N GLN A 82 5.91 -4.70 -6.70
CA GLN A 82 7.05 -5.54 -7.09
C GLN A 82 6.75 -7.03 -7.29
N ASN A 83 5.61 -7.56 -6.84
CA ASN A 83 5.23 -8.94 -7.16
C ASN A 83 4.13 -9.02 -8.24
N VAL A 84 3.92 -7.94 -9.01
CA VAL A 84 2.93 -7.93 -10.09
C VAL A 84 3.17 -9.05 -11.12
N ASP A 85 4.43 -9.48 -11.27
CA ASP A 85 4.85 -10.59 -12.16
C ASP A 85 4.29 -11.96 -11.75
N LEU A 86 3.72 -12.12 -10.55
CA LEU A 86 3.00 -13.33 -10.15
C LEU A 86 1.65 -13.49 -10.85
N PHE A 87 1.01 -12.38 -11.23
CA PHE A 87 -0.41 -12.33 -11.60
C PHE A 87 -0.58 -12.25 -13.11
N THR A 88 0.05 -13.17 -13.83
CA THR A 88 0.14 -13.14 -15.30
C THR A 88 -1.20 -13.30 -16.03
N ASN A 89 -2.23 -13.82 -15.37
CA ASN A 89 -3.60 -13.91 -15.90
C ASN A 89 -4.42 -12.63 -15.64
N ALA A 90 -3.98 -11.77 -14.71
CA ALA A 90 -4.71 -10.61 -14.31
C ALA A 90 -4.52 -9.44 -15.29
N THR A 91 -5.54 -8.58 -15.40
CA THR A 91 -5.38 -7.25 -15.99
C THR A 91 -4.91 -6.28 -14.92
N LEU A 92 -3.81 -5.57 -15.17
CA LEU A 92 -3.31 -4.51 -14.31
C LEU A 92 -4.11 -3.23 -14.56
N LEU A 93 -4.94 -2.84 -13.59
CA LEU A 93 -5.62 -1.56 -13.53
C LEU A 93 -4.65 -0.54 -12.95
N LEU A 94 -4.30 0.49 -13.72
CA LEU A 94 -3.32 1.50 -13.31
C LEU A 94 -3.72 2.88 -13.85
N HIS A 95 -3.39 3.94 -13.13
CA HIS A 95 -3.61 5.29 -13.64
C HIS A 95 -2.65 5.61 -14.79
N ARG A 96 -3.14 6.26 -15.84
CA ARG A 96 -2.34 6.63 -17.02
C ARG A 96 -1.06 7.40 -16.65
N ASP A 97 -1.19 8.40 -15.78
CA ASP A 97 -0.04 9.24 -15.39
C ASP A 97 0.95 8.48 -14.51
N GLU A 98 0.48 7.49 -13.74
CA GLU A 98 1.33 6.64 -12.92
C GLU A 98 2.13 5.67 -13.79
N ARG A 99 1.47 5.05 -14.79
CA ARG A 99 2.13 4.22 -15.80
C ARG A 99 3.23 5.00 -16.51
N PHE A 100 2.92 6.23 -16.97
CA PHE A 100 3.90 7.09 -17.62
C PHE A 100 5.08 7.41 -16.70
N TYR A 101 4.79 7.77 -15.45
CA TYR A 101 5.79 8.11 -14.45
C TYR A 101 6.69 6.94 -14.08
N ALA A 102 6.16 5.71 -14.03
CA ALA A 102 6.93 4.49 -13.73
C ALA A 102 8.05 4.20 -14.74
N HIS A 103 7.96 4.71 -15.97
CA HIS A 103 9.01 4.63 -16.98
C HIS A 103 10.10 5.68 -16.81
N GLN A 104 9.78 6.81 -16.20
CA GLN A 104 10.66 7.96 -16.05
C GLN A 104 10.46 8.64 -14.68
N PRO A 105 10.70 7.93 -13.57
CA PRO A 105 10.52 8.51 -12.25
C PRO A 105 11.51 9.65 -12.03
N ARG A 106 11.16 10.60 -11.16
CA ARG A 106 12.09 11.65 -10.77
C ARG A 106 13.31 11.04 -10.10
N VAL A 107 14.47 11.68 -10.29
CA VAL A 107 15.76 11.19 -9.75
C VAL A 107 15.76 11.09 -8.22
N ASP A 108 15.02 11.96 -7.55
CA ASP A 108 14.89 12.01 -6.09
C ASP A 108 13.77 11.11 -5.54
N ASP A 109 12.98 10.49 -6.42
CA ASP A 109 12.03 9.44 -6.05
C ASP A 109 12.76 8.09 -5.97
N TRP A 110 13.24 7.80 -4.77
CA TRP A 110 13.85 6.52 -4.44
C TRP A 110 12.82 5.39 -4.28
N ALA A 111 11.52 5.73 -4.19
CA ALA A 111 10.45 4.78 -3.94
C ALA A 111 9.93 4.13 -5.23
N THR A 112 10.13 4.76 -6.38
CA THR A 112 9.85 4.18 -7.71
C THR A 112 11.14 3.70 -8.38
N PRO A 113 11.51 2.39 -8.30
CA PRO A 113 12.67 1.89 -9.01
C PRO A 113 12.61 2.18 -10.52
N SER A 114 13.75 2.51 -11.12
CA SER A 114 13.81 2.88 -12.56
C SER A 114 13.43 1.76 -13.53
N TRP A 115 13.32 0.51 -13.04
CA TRP A 115 12.89 -0.65 -13.81
C TRP A 115 11.40 -0.98 -13.64
N THR A 116 10.66 -0.24 -12.79
CA THR A 116 9.23 -0.52 -12.55
C THR A 116 8.41 -0.49 -13.83
N GLY A 117 8.62 0.51 -14.69
CA GLY A 117 7.98 0.60 -16.00
C GLY A 117 8.17 -0.67 -16.85
N PHE A 118 9.36 -1.27 -16.87
CA PHE A 118 9.61 -2.52 -17.60
C PHE A 118 8.83 -3.71 -17.03
N ILE A 119 8.67 -3.77 -15.70
CA ILE A 119 7.97 -4.89 -15.03
C ILE A 119 6.46 -4.82 -15.28
N ILE A 120 5.85 -3.64 -15.13
CA ILE A 120 4.38 -3.51 -15.27
C ILE A 120 3.90 -3.80 -16.70
N GLU A 121 4.71 -3.47 -17.72
CA GLU A 121 4.40 -3.71 -19.14
C GLU A 121 4.43 -5.20 -19.53
N GLN A 122 4.82 -6.09 -18.61
CA GLN A 122 4.72 -7.54 -18.82
C GLN A 122 3.28 -8.06 -18.70
N LEU A 123 2.36 -7.26 -18.14
CA LEU A 123 0.94 -7.60 -18.00
C LEU A 123 0.09 -6.85 -19.03
N THR A 124 -1.12 -7.34 -19.24
CA THR A 124 -2.18 -6.55 -19.89
C THR A 124 -2.54 -5.39 -18.97
N ILE A 125 -2.41 -4.16 -19.46
CA ILE A 125 -2.73 -2.95 -18.69
C ILE A 125 -4.03 -2.35 -19.20
N GLU A 126 -4.92 -2.00 -18.28
CA GLU A 126 -6.06 -1.11 -18.51
C GLU A 126 -5.83 0.19 -17.73
N GLU A 127 -5.83 1.32 -18.46
CA GLU A 127 -5.68 2.63 -17.85
C GLU A 127 -7.02 3.10 -17.25
N VAL A 128 -7.05 3.30 -15.94
CA VAL A 128 -8.25 3.68 -15.18
C VAL A 128 -8.09 5.02 -14.46
N GLY A 129 -9.21 5.61 -14.05
CA GLY A 129 -9.25 6.89 -13.33
C GLY A 129 -10.54 7.05 -12.53
N GLU A 130 -10.80 8.27 -12.07
CA GLU A 130 -11.93 8.58 -11.19
C GLU A 130 -13.27 8.05 -11.74
N GLY A 131 -14.01 7.32 -10.90
CA GLY A 131 -15.35 6.83 -11.23
C GLY A 131 -15.36 5.59 -12.13
N HIS A 132 -14.21 5.04 -12.53
CA HIS A 132 -14.17 3.78 -13.28
C HIS A 132 -14.73 2.64 -12.43
N VAL A 133 -15.77 1.95 -12.93
CA VAL A 133 -16.40 0.82 -12.23
C VAL A 133 -15.75 -0.48 -12.68
N VAL A 134 -15.00 -1.13 -11.78
CA VAL A 134 -14.32 -2.41 -12.07
C VAL A 134 -15.34 -3.56 -12.13
N ILE A 135 -16.19 -3.63 -11.10
CA ILE A 135 -17.36 -4.51 -11.00
C ILE A 135 -18.44 -3.77 -10.19
N PRO A 136 -19.72 -4.19 -10.22
CA PRO A 136 -20.75 -3.61 -9.36
C PRO A 136 -20.30 -3.52 -7.89
N GLY A 137 -20.40 -2.33 -7.32
CA GLY A 137 -19.97 -2.06 -5.95
C GLY A 137 -18.47 -1.80 -5.76
N VAL A 138 -17.64 -1.89 -6.81
CA VAL A 138 -16.20 -1.57 -6.76
C VAL A 138 -15.87 -0.49 -7.79
N THR A 139 -15.54 0.71 -7.31
CA THR A 139 -15.26 1.89 -8.16
C THR A 139 -13.89 2.46 -7.83
N ILE A 140 -13.15 2.88 -8.85
CA ILE A 140 -11.87 3.57 -8.69
C ILE A 140 -12.10 5.01 -8.24
N MET A 141 -11.30 5.45 -7.27
CA MET A 141 -11.21 6.82 -6.83
C MET A 141 -9.79 7.32 -7.06
N GLU A 142 -9.64 8.48 -7.70
CA GLU A 142 -8.35 9.14 -7.81
C GLU A 142 -7.96 9.70 -6.46
N MET A 143 -6.78 9.29 -6.00
CA MET A 143 -6.22 9.62 -4.70
C MET A 143 -4.84 10.28 -4.87
N THR A 144 -4.74 11.15 -5.88
CA THR A 144 -3.47 11.82 -6.25
C THR A 144 -2.91 12.66 -5.10
N GLY A 145 -1.59 12.83 -5.09
CA GLY A 145 -0.89 13.62 -4.09
C GLY A 145 0.34 12.89 -3.60
N HIS A 146 0.17 11.66 -3.09
CA HIS A 146 1.30 10.79 -2.72
C HIS A 146 2.20 10.53 -3.92
N SER A 147 1.64 9.93 -4.97
CA SER A 147 2.22 9.88 -6.32
C SER A 147 1.37 10.70 -7.30
N ILE A 148 1.86 10.84 -8.53
CA ILE A 148 1.21 11.61 -9.59
C ILE A 148 -0.17 11.06 -9.97
N GLY A 149 -0.30 9.73 -10.00
CA GLY A 149 -1.52 9.03 -10.41
C GLY A 149 -1.97 8.01 -9.38
N SER A 150 -1.73 8.26 -8.09
CA SER A 150 -2.24 7.39 -7.03
C SER A 150 -3.76 7.19 -7.17
N ILE A 151 -4.19 5.94 -7.19
CA ILE A 151 -5.61 5.53 -7.22
C ILE A 151 -5.90 4.55 -6.09
N GLY A 152 -7.15 4.50 -5.66
CA GLY A 152 -7.65 3.50 -4.72
C GLY A 152 -9.02 2.98 -5.15
N ALA A 153 -9.63 2.16 -4.30
CA ALA A 153 -10.95 1.59 -4.56
C ALA A 153 -11.95 2.00 -3.47
N LEU A 154 -13.15 2.41 -3.90
CA LEU A 154 -14.35 2.45 -3.07
C LEU A 154 -15.13 1.15 -3.27
N VAL A 155 -15.42 0.47 -2.16
CA VAL A 155 -16.09 -0.83 -2.14
C VAL A 155 -17.35 -0.73 -1.29
N ASP A 156 -18.52 -0.95 -1.90
CA ASP A 156 -19.78 -1.03 -1.19
C ASP A 156 -19.91 -2.41 -0.51
N THR A 157 -20.07 -2.41 0.81
CA THR A 157 -20.21 -3.63 1.61
C THR A 157 -21.44 -3.54 2.52
N ASP A 158 -21.85 -4.69 3.08
CA ASP A 158 -22.94 -4.74 4.07
C ASP A 158 -22.61 -3.94 5.35
N ASP A 159 -21.32 -3.73 5.65
CA ASP A 159 -20.83 -2.98 6.80
C ASP A 159 -20.63 -1.48 6.53
N GLY A 160 -20.95 -1.03 5.30
CA GLY A 160 -20.76 0.35 4.83
C GLY A 160 -19.80 0.45 3.65
N ARG A 161 -19.51 1.68 3.22
CA ARG A 161 -18.58 1.94 2.12
C ARG A 161 -17.14 1.93 2.64
N VAL A 162 -16.31 1.09 2.03
CA VAL A 162 -14.89 0.92 2.35
C VAL A 162 -14.05 1.69 1.34
N ALA A 163 -13.06 2.46 1.80
CA ALA A 163 -11.97 2.97 0.97
C ALA A 163 -10.71 2.12 1.18
N VAL A 164 -10.19 1.52 0.11
CA VAL A 164 -8.84 0.92 0.08
C VAL A 164 -7.90 1.96 -0.48
N THR A 165 -7.02 2.50 0.36
CA THR A 165 -6.35 3.78 0.09
C THR A 165 -4.87 3.67 -0.22
N SER A 166 -4.25 2.52 0.06
CA SER A 166 -2.80 2.35 -0.02
C SER A 166 -2.08 3.55 0.61
N ASP A 167 -1.14 4.19 -0.09
CA ASP A 167 -0.37 5.29 0.46
C ASP A 167 -1.06 6.66 0.47
N ALA A 168 -2.20 6.82 -0.19
CA ALA A 168 -2.98 8.06 -0.12
C ALA A 168 -3.50 8.36 1.29
N LEU A 169 -3.70 7.30 2.08
CA LEU A 169 -3.88 7.34 3.52
C LEU A 169 -3.28 6.05 4.07
N HIS A 170 -2.00 6.08 4.46
CA HIS A 170 -1.26 4.88 4.83
C HIS A 170 -1.36 4.51 6.32
N PHE A 171 -1.71 5.44 7.22
CA PHE A 171 -1.96 5.12 8.63
C PHE A 171 -3.21 5.76 9.18
N ALA A 172 -3.83 5.14 10.19
CA ALA A 172 -5.06 5.67 10.78
C ALA A 172 -4.88 7.07 11.40
N TRP A 173 -3.70 7.38 11.93
CA TRP A 173 -3.42 8.72 12.48
C TRP A 173 -3.41 9.82 11.41
N VAL A 174 -3.20 9.49 10.13
CA VAL A 174 -3.31 10.45 9.01
C VAL A 174 -4.73 10.96 8.88
N ALA A 175 -5.73 10.11 9.11
CA ALA A 175 -7.14 10.52 9.11
C ALA A 175 -7.44 11.60 10.17
N GLN A 176 -6.76 11.54 11.33
CA GLN A 176 -6.92 12.53 12.39
C GLN A 176 -6.09 13.79 12.14
N ALA A 177 -4.90 13.65 11.54
CA ALA A 177 -4.01 14.77 11.26
C ALA A 177 -4.44 15.60 10.05
N GLY A 178 -5.04 14.96 9.03
CA GLY A 178 -5.34 15.58 7.74
C GLY A 178 -4.11 15.78 6.85
N GLU A 179 -2.94 15.36 7.30
CA GLU A 179 -1.66 15.49 6.61
C GLU A 179 -1.00 14.13 6.46
N ASN A 180 -0.65 13.80 5.22
CA ASN A 180 -0.02 12.54 4.87
C ASN A 180 1.51 12.74 4.81
N PRO A 181 2.33 11.99 5.57
CA PRO A 181 3.78 12.07 5.42
C PRO A 181 4.27 11.30 4.18
N LEU A 182 5.57 11.42 3.87
CA LEU A 182 6.20 10.70 2.76
C LEU A 182 5.49 10.90 1.41
N VAL A 183 5.16 12.15 1.09
CA VAL A 183 4.55 12.52 -0.19
C VAL A 183 5.63 12.74 -1.25
N PHE A 184 5.48 12.11 -2.41
CA PHE A 184 6.47 12.14 -3.51
C PHE A 184 6.05 13.04 -4.68
N TRP A 185 4.81 13.55 -4.68
CA TRP A 185 4.30 14.39 -5.76
C TRP A 185 3.80 15.77 -5.33
N ASP A 186 2.74 15.85 -4.51
CA ASP A 186 2.08 17.10 -4.13
C ASP A 186 1.38 16.99 -2.76
N GLU A 187 1.96 17.63 -1.74
CA GLU A 187 1.46 17.60 -0.35
C GLU A 187 0.07 18.22 -0.20
N ALA A 188 -0.23 19.28 -0.93
CA ALA A 188 -1.53 19.95 -0.84
C ALA A 188 -2.64 19.09 -1.44
N LYS A 189 -2.35 18.39 -2.55
CA LYS A 189 -3.25 17.39 -3.11
C LYS A 189 -3.38 16.17 -2.19
N ALA A 190 -2.30 15.71 -1.58
CA ALA A 190 -2.36 14.60 -0.63
C ALA A 190 -3.30 14.90 0.55
N ALA A 191 -3.21 16.11 1.14
CA ALA A 191 -4.12 16.55 2.19
C ALA A 191 -5.59 16.64 1.72
N GLN A 192 -5.83 17.14 0.51
CA GLN A 192 -7.18 17.15 -0.10
C GLN A 192 -7.72 15.73 -0.30
N THR A 193 -6.88 14.80 -0.74
CA THR A 193 -7.21 13.39 -0.90
C THR A 193 -7.60 12.74 0.42
N VAL A 194 -6.85 13.00 1.51
CA VAL A 194 -7.24 12.52 2.86
C VAL A 194 -8.64 12.99 3.22
N ALA A 195 -8.95 14.27 3.01
CA ALA A 195 -10.30 14.80 3.28
C ALA A 195 -11.38 14.14 2.42
N ARG A 196 -11.11 13.93 1.11
CA ARG A 196 -12.04 13.25 0.20
C ARG A 196 -12.30 11.80 0.61
N VAL A 197 -11.26 11.07 1.00
CA VAL A 197 -11.39 9.68 1.48
C VAL A 197 -12.28 9.62 2.72
N MET A 198 -12.07 10.53 3.68
CA MET A 198 -12.84 10.57 4.91
C MET A 198 -14.31 10.98 4.72
N ASP A 199 -14.63 11.73 3.65
CA ASP A 199 -16.01 12.06 3.27
C ASP A 199 -16.69 10.93 2.51
N ALA A 200 -15.92 10.15 1.74
CA ALA A 200 -16.45 9.13 0.84
C ALA A 200 -16.68 7.76 1.49
N ALA A 201 -16.09 7.46 2.64
CA ALA A 201 -16.08 6.10 3.21
C ALA A 201 -16.36 6.05 4.72
N ASP A 202 -17.07 4.99 5.13
CA ASP A 202 -17.32 4.64 6.53
C ASP A 202 -16.13 3.90 7.16
N LEU A 203 -15.37 3.18 6.33
CA LEU A 203 -14.29 2.27 6.70
C LEU A 203 -13.07 2.53 5.83
N VAL A 204 -11.88 2.49 6.40
CA VAL A 204 -10.63 2.72 5.68
C VAL A 204 -9.71 1.51 5.83
N TYR A 205 -9.19 1.04 4.70
CA TYR A 205 -8.18 -0.02 4.58
C TYR A 205 -6.89 0.64 4.08
N PRO A 206 -6.03 1.09 5.01
CA PRO A 206 -4.85 1.88 4.69
C PRO A 206 -3.67 1.02 4.23
N GLY A 207 -2.71 1.65 3.53
CA GLY A 207 -1.54 0.97 2.99
C GLY A 207 -0.59 0.39 4.02
N HIS A 208 -0.43 0.97 5.22
CA HIS A 208 0.60 0.55 6.18
C HIS A 208 0.07 0.36 7.61
N ASP A 209 -1.25 0.26 7.78
CA ASP A 209 -1.90 0.09 9.09
C ASP A 209 -3.04 -0.92 9.03
N MET A 210 -3.60 -1.24 10.19
CA MET A 210 -4.80 -2.05 10.27
C MET A 210 -6.03 -1.25 9.79
N PRO A 211 -7.03 -1.92 9.19
CA PRO A 211 -8.29 -1.29 8.85
C PRO A 211 -8.96 -0.65 10.08
N PHE A 212 -9.54 0.52 9.87
CA PHE A 212 -10.15 1.33 10.93
C PHE A 212 -11.41 2.05 10.44
N ARG A 213 -12.18 2.58 11.39
CA ARG A 213 -13.21 3.60 11.17
C ARG A 213 -12.97 4.79 12.08
N MET A 214 -13.45 5.96 11.68
CA MET A 214 -13.50 7.12 12.58
C MET A 214 -14.83 7.13 13.33
N THR A 215 -14.77 7.24 14.65
CA THR A 215 -15.96 7.39 15.47
C THR A 215 -16.54 8.81 15.30
N LYS A 216 -17.80 9.01 15.70
CA LYS A 216 -18.43 10.35 15.67
C LYS A 216 -17.71 11.39 16.54
N SER A 217 -16.93 10.95 17.53
CA SER A 217 -16.10 11.82 18.37
C SER A 217 -14.72 12.10 17.76
N GLY A 218 -14.42 11.59 16.56
CA GLY A 218 -13.13 11.78 15.89
C GLY A 218 -12.02 10.87 16.41
N GLU A 219 -12.36 9.74 17.04
CA GLU A 219 -11.38 8.75 17.50
C GLU A 219 -11.23 7.62 16.49
N ILE A 220 -10.06 6.99 16.48
CA ILE A 220 -9.76 5.83 15.62
C ILE A 220 -10.27 4.56 16.30
N GLU A 221 -11.14 3.81 15.62
CA GLU A 221 -11.57 2.48 16.02
C GLU A 221 -11.04 1.44 15.02
N TYR A 222 -10.08 0.63 15.44
CA TYR A 222 -9.53 -0.46 14.62
C TYR A 222 -10.50 -1.63 14.49
N LEU A 223 -10.67 -2.14 13.26
CA LEU A 223 -11.60 -3.24 12.92
C LEU A 223 -11.02 -4.63 13.19
N ALA A 224 -9.76 -4.71 13.63
CA ALA A 224 -9.07 -5.95 13.91
C ALA A 224 -8.16 -5.80 15.14
N ARG A 225 -7.83 -6.93 15.76
CA ARG A 225 -6.86 -6.98 16.85
C ARG A 225 -5.44 -7.09 16.29
N LEU A 226 -4.52 -6.31 16.85
CA LEU A 226 -3.09 -6.45 16.55
C LEU A 226 -2.61 -7.86 16.95
N LYS A 227 -1.97 -8.55 16.02
CA LYS A 227 -1.31 -9.83 16.26
C LYS A 227 0.17 -9.68 15.95
N ILE A 228 1.02 -9.87 16.95
CA ILE A 228 2.48 -9.87 16.81
C ILE A 228 2.95 -11.32 16.80
N SER A 229 3.63 -11.72 15.73
CA SER A 229 4.29 -13.03 15.60
C SER A 229 5.79 -12.82 15.45
N ILE A 230 6.59 -13.61 16.17
CA ILE A 230 8.04 -13.64 16.02
C ILE A 230 8.42 -15.06 15.60
N SER A 231 9.11 -15.18 14.46
CA SER A 231 9.52 -16.46 13.86
C SER A 231 11.03 -16.49 13.65
N GLY A 232 11.62 -17.69 13.55
CA GLY A 232 13.07 -17.86 13.32
C GLY A 232 13.94 -17.68 14.57
N ILE A 233 13.35 -17.75 15.76
CA ILE A 233 14.09 -17.80 17.03
C ILE A 233 14.14 -19.25 17.47
N GLU A 234 15.34 -19.75 17.76
CA GLU A 234 15.53 -20.96 18.57
C GLU A 234 15.66 -20.52 20.03
N PRO A 235 14.61 -20.70 20.86
CA PRO A 235 14.58 -20.16 22.23
C PRO A 235 15.72 -20.70 23.10
N GLU A 236 16.25 -21.86 22.72
CA GLU A 236 17.30 -22.61 23.42
C GLU A 236 18.71 -22.11 23.08
N LEU A 237 18.93 -21.52 21.90
CA LEU A 237 20.23 -21.01 21.45
C LEU A 237 20.32 -19.49 21.45
N THR A 238 19.21 -18.79 21.66
CA THR A 238 19.15 -17.34 21.54
C THR A 238 19.00 -16.68 22.91
N PRO A 239 20.06 -16.06 23.48
CA PRO A 239 19.93 -15.23 24.66
C PRO A 239 19.21 -13.93 24.29
N LEU A 240 17.87 -13.98 24.20
CA LEU A 240 17.05 -12.79 23.99
C LEU A 240 16.89 -12.01 25.30
N ASP A 241 17.40 -10.78 25.30
CA ASP A 241 16.92 -9.75 26.21
C ASP A 241 15.54 -9.29 25.72
N LYS A 242 14.49 -9.65 26.47
CA LYS A 242 13.08 -9.42 26.08
C LYS A 242 12.69 -7.98 26.37
N SER A 243 13.15 -7.04 25.55
CA SER A 243 12.63 -5.68 25.54
C SER A 243 11.91 -5.41 24.22
N LEU A 244 10.62 -5.09 24.30
CA LEU A 244 9.84 -4.60 23.16
C LEU A 244 9.56 -3.11 23.40
N THR A 245 10.22 -2.25 22.64
CA THR A 245 9.98 -0.80 22.69
C THR A 245 9.12 -0.41 21.51
N MET A 246 7.88 0.03 21.77
CA MET A 246 7.03 0.63 20.75
C MET A 246 7.33 2.12 20.69
N MET A 247 7.87 2.61 19.56
CA MET A 247 8.02 4.04 19.34
C MET A 247 6.65 4.62 18.94
N PRO A 248 6.10 5.61 19.67
CA PRO A 248 4.89 6.28 19.24
C PRO A 248 5.11 6.96 17.88
N GLY A 249 4.08 6.92 17.02
CA GLY A 249 4.06 7.65 15.75
C GLY A 249 4.40 9.13 16.01
N ARG A 250 5.32 9.68 15.21
CA ARG A 250 5.91 11.00 15.41
C ARG A 250 4.84 12.10 15.52
N LYS A 251 4.48 12.47 16.75
CA LYS A 251 4.14 13.87 17.08
C LYS A 251 5.37 14.48 17.72
N THR A 252 6.15 15.21 16.94
CA THR A 252 7.31 15.96 17.44
C THR A 252 6.83 17.20 18.20
N VAL A 253 7.18 17.34 19.50
CA VAL A 253 7.64 18.55 20.23
C VAL A 253 8.08 18.06 21.64
N CYS A 254 9.37 17.80 21.91
CA CYS A 254 10.39 18.60 22.63
C CYS A 254 10.18 18.76 24.15
N ASP A 255 11.19 18.42 24.99
CA ASP A 255 12.10 19.40 25.63
C ASP A 255 13.26 18.71 26.40
N CYS A 256 14.29 19.50 26.65
CA CYS A 256 15.66 19.23 27.00
C CYS A 256 15.82 19.10 28.52
N ASP A 257 16.48 18.06 29.02
CA ASP A 257 17.10 18.17 30.36
C ASP A 257 18.29 17.23 30.65
N THR A 258 18.62 16.27 29.78
CA THR A 258 19.68 15.28 30.12
C THR A 258 20.76 15.06 29.08
N GLY A 259 20.84 15.91 28.06
CA GLY A 259 22.01 15.97 27.18
C GLY A 259 22.15 14.77 26.23
N THR A 260 22.07 15.08 24.94
CA THR A 260 22.38 14.21 23.78
C THR A 260 21.43 13.03 23.50
N ILE A 261 20.44 13.28 22.64
CA ILE A 261 19.87 12.28 21.74
C ILE A 261 20.25 12.70 20.31
N ARG A 262 21.03 11.89 19.61
CA ARG A 262 21.24 12.04 18.16
C ARG A 262 20.10 11.33 17.43
N CYS A 263 19.12 12.09 16.99
CA CYS A 263 18.20 11.63 15.95
C CYS A 263 19.02 11.37 14.68
N ALA A 264 18.83 10.20 14.04
CA ALA A 264 19.38 9.95 12.73
C ALA A 264 18.74 10.95 11.75
N ASP A 265 19.51 11.96 11.37
CA ASP A 265 19.10 13.02 10.47
C ASP A 265 18.95 12.45 9.05
N HIS A 266 17.70 12.21 8.62
CA HIS A 266 17.37 11.76 7.26
C HIS A 266 17.88 12.75 6.20
N LYS A 267 18.14 14.02 6.55
CA LYS A 267 18.77 14.99 5.63
C LYS A 267 20.16 14.54 5.19
N ARG A 268 20.86 13.78 6.03
CA ARG A 268 22.24 13.37 5.78
C ARG A 268 22.35 12.27 4.71
N ILE A 269 21.34 11.41 4.58
CA ILE A 269 21.29 10.40 3.51
C ILE A 269 20.95 11.07 2.17
N HIS A 270 19.95 11.96 2.17
CA HIS A 270 19.59 12.72 0.96
C HIS A 270 20.73 13.63 0.47
N GLU A 271 21.47 14.30 1.36
CA GLU A 271 22.64 15.10 0.96
C GLU A 271 23.78 14.24 0.41
N VAL A 272 24.00 13.04 0.96
CA VAL A 272 25.06 12.14 0.49
C VAL A 272 24.72 11.54 -0.88
N ILE A 273 23.46 11.15 -1.09
CA ILE A 273 22.98 10.66 -2.40
C ILE A 273 23.02 11.80 -3.43
N LYS A 274 22.52 12.99 -3.07
CA LYS A 274 22.54 14.17 -3.94
C LYS A 274 23.97 14.59 -4.32
N ARG A 275 24.91 14.60 -3.37
CA ARG A 275 26.33 14.91 -3.66
C ARG A 275 26.98 13.89 -4.59
N ARG A 276 26.67 12.60 -4.45
CA ARG A 276 27.17 11.56 -5.36
C ARG A 276 26.58 11.67 -6.76
N TYR A 277 25.33 12.10 -6.86
CA TYR A 277 24.66 12.38 -8.13
C TYR A 277 25.25 13.62 -8.83
N GLU A 278 25.39 14.73 -8.10
CA GLU A 278 26.01 15.97 -8.59
C GLU A 278 27.50 15.79 -8.95
N ALA A 279 28.19 14.86 -8.30
CA ALA A 279 29.58 14.48 -8.60
C ALA A 279 29.73 13.48 -9.75
N GLY A 280 28.63 12.95 -10.31
CA GLY A 280 28.65 12.01 -11.44
C GLY A 280 29.20 10.62 -11.09
N GLU A 281 29.14 10.20 -9.82
CA GLU A 281 29.81 9.00 -9.31
C GLU A 281 28.95 7.72 -9.34
N THR A 282 27.79 7.73 -10.00
CA THR A 282 26.97 6.51 -10.25
C THR A 282 27.02 6.13 -11.74
N PRO A 283 26.88 4.85 -12.12
CA PRO A 283 26.93 4.44 -13.51
C PRO A 283 25.86 5.20 -14.29
N LEU A 284 26.28 5.94 -15.32
CA LEU A 284 25.37 6.59 -16.24
C LEU A 284 24.38 5.55 -16.77
N PRO A 285 23.05 5.78 -16.72
CA PRO A 285 22.12 5.01 -17.52
C PRO A 285 22.61 5.12 -18.97
N SER A 286 22.80 3.98 -19.64
CA SER A 286 23.44 3.90 -20.94
C SER A 286 22.84 4.93 -21.89
N ARG A 287 23.64 5.94 -22.24
CA ARG A 287 23.25 7.08 -23.08
C ARG A 287 23.05 6.74 -24.57
N ASP A 288 22.89 5.47 -24.91
CA ASP A 288 22.93 4.97 -26.29
C ASP A 288 21.77 3.98 -26.58
N TRP A 289 20.53 4.35 -26.23
CA TRP A 289 19.34 3.60 -26.69
C TRP A 289 19.07 3.75 -28.19
N GLU A 290 19.69 4.72 -28.87
CA GLU A 290 19.60 4.87 -30.34
C GLU A 290 20.56 3.93 -31.12
N LYS A 291 21.35 3.11 -30.43
CA LYS A 291 22.32 2.18 -31.08
C LYS A 291 21.96 0.70 -30.93
N ILE A 292 20.78 0.40 -30.40
CA ILE A 292 20.21 -0.96 -30.42
C ILE A 292 18.99 -0.83 -31.34
N GLY A 293 19.14 -1.34 -32.56
CA GLY A 293 18.18 -1.16 -33.66
C GLY A 293 16.81 -1.77 -33.43
#